data_AF-A0A8T4E3I7-F1
#
_entry.id   AF-A0A8T4E3I7-F1
#
_cell.length_a   1.000
_cell.length_b   1.000
_cell.length_c   1.000
_cell.angle_alpha   90.00
_cell.angle_beta   90.00
_cell.angle_gamma   90.00
#
_symmetry.space_group_name_H-M   'P 1'
#
loop_
_entity.id
_entity.type
_entity.pdbx_description
1 polymer ?
#
loop_
_entity_poly.entity_id
_entity_poly.type
_entity_poly.pdbx_seq_one_letter_code
_entity_poly.pdbx_strand_id
1 'polypeptide(L)' 'MVEILVVQSKIKDIARKMDVNMSGDFAEVLSKKVEGMIKEAGNRAKANGRKTLRGYDL' A
#
# COMPACT_ATOMS: atom_id res chain seq x y z
N MET A 1 4.36 17.28 -2.00
CA MET A 1 4.96 16.13 -1.28
C MET A 1 4.04 14.94 -1.47
N VAL A 2 4.55 13.81 -1.94
CA VAL A 2 3.80 12.56 -1.97
C VAL A 2 3.66 12.08 -0.53
N GLU A 3 2.44 11.86 -0.06
CA GLU A 3 2.23 11.27 1.26
C GLU A 3 2.63 9.78 1.21
N ILE A 4 3.55 9.38 2.08
CA ILE A 4 4.02 8.01 2.14
C ILE A 4 3.13 7.23 3.13
N LEU A 5 2.39 6.26 2.59
CA LEU A 5 1.46 5.38 3.33
C LEU A 5 2.15 4.16 3.98
N VAL A 6 3.46 4.01 3.77
CA VAL A 6 4.24 2.84 4.16
C VAL A 6 5.53 3.21 4.90
N VAL A 7 5.92 2.42 5.90
CA VAL A 7 7.12 2.71 6.70
C VAL A 7 8.37 2.21 5.99
N GLN A 8 9.20 3.12 5.48
CA GLN A 8 10.39 2.78 4.68
C GLN A 8 11.37 1.83 5.40
N SER A 9 11.55 1.96 6.71
CA SER A 9 12.44 1.07 7.48
C SER A 9 11.96 -0.39 7.46
N LYS A 10 10.64 -0.62 7.51
CA LYS A 10 10.07 -1.97 7.46
C LYS A 10 10.22 -2.62 6.09
N ILE A 11 10.12 -1.83 5.02
CA ILE A 11 10.40 -2.31 3.66
C ILE A 11 11.86 -2.71 3.53
N LYS A 12 12.78 -1.88 4.04
CA LYS A 12 14.22 -2.19 4.05
C LYS A 12 14.52 -3.47 4.84
N ASP A 13 13.87 -3.69 5.97
CA ASP A 13 14.03 -4.93 6.76
C ASP A 13 13.60 -6.18 5.96
N ILE A 14 12.51 -6.09 5.19
CA ILE A 14 12.05 -7.19 4.32
C ILE A 14 13.03 -7.42 3.17
N ALA A 15 13.47 -6.35 2.49
CA ALA A 15 14.43 -6.43 1.40
C ALA A 15 15.75 -7.11 1.83
N ARG A 16 16.26 -6.75 3.02
CA ARG A 16 17.44 -7.39 3.63
C ARG A 16 17.24 -8.89 3.88
N LYS A 17 16.07 -9.29 4.38
CA LYS A 17 15.74 -10.72 4.60
C LYS A 17 15.65 -11.50 3.29
N MET A 18 15.36 -10.82 2.19
CA MET A 18 15.34 -11.38 0.84
C MET A 18 16.70 -11.30 0.13
N ASP A 19 17.74 -10.78 0.79
CA ASP A 19 19.07 -10.52 0.21
C ASP A 19 19.04 -9.61 -1.05
N VAL A 20 18.16 -8.59 -1.04
CA VAL A 20 18.04 -7.60 -2.12
C VAL A 20 18.17 -6.17 -1.61
N ASN A 21 18.72 -5.29 -2.46
CA ASN A 21 18.79 -3.87 -2.20
C ASN A 21 17.47 -3.17 -2.58
N MET A 22 17.13 -2.09 -1.86
CA MET A 22 15.96 -1.26 -2.15
C MET A 22 16.42 0.06 -2.76
N SER A 23 15.86 0.44 -3.92
CA SER A 23 16.10 1.74 -4.52
C SER A 23 15.49 2.88 -3.68
N GLY A 24 15.99 4.11 -3.88
CA GLY A 24 15.53 5.27 -3.11
C GLY A 24 14.05 5.62 -3.31
N ASP A 25 13.54 5.38 -4.52
CA ASP A 25 12.18 5.69 -4.96
C ASP A 25 11.16 4.57 -4.64
N PHE A 26 11.62 3.39 -4.23
CA PHE A 26 10.74 2.22 -4.04
C PHE A 26 9.59 2.49 -3.05
N ALA A 27 9.87 3.19 -1.95
CA ALA A 27 8.87 3.49 -0.93
C ALA A 27 7.74 4.39 -1.48
N GLU A 28 8.06 5.33 -2.36
CA GLU A 28 7.08 6.21 -3.00
C GLU A 28 6.20 5.43 -3.99
N VAL A 29 6.81 4.57 -4.81
CA VAL A 29 6.09 3.72 -5.77
C VAL A 29 5.17 2.73 -5.04
N LEU A 30 5.66 2.11 -3.96
CA LEU A 30 4.84 1.22 -3.14
C LEU A 30 3.68 1.97 -2.48
N SER A 31 3.93 3.18 -1.97
CA SER A 31 2.88 4.04 -1.40
C SER A 31 1.74 4.28 -2.40
N LYS A 32 2.07 4.64 -3.64
CA LYS A 32 1.08 4.83 -4.72
C LYS A 32 0.28 3.56 -5.01
N LYS A 33 0.91 2.39 -4.96
CA LYS A 33 0.23 1.10 -5.14
C LYS A 33 -0.75 0.81 -4.01
N VAL A 34 -0.35 1.04 -2.76
CA VAL A 34 -1.22 0.90 -1.58
C VAL A 34 -2.40 1.86 -1.66
N GLU A 35 -2.18 3.10 -2.07
CA GLU A 35 -3.26 4.08 -2.29
C GLU A 35 -4.28 3.58 -3.32
N GLY A 36 -3.79 3.02 -4.43
CA GLY A 36 -4.64 2.39 -5.46
C GLY A 36 -5.49 1.25 -4.89
N MET A 37 -4.89 0.33 -4.14
CA MET A 37 -5.60 -0.77 -3.49
C MET A 37 -6.71 -0.28 -2.55
N ILE A 38 -6.45 0.78 -1.78
CA ILE A 38 -7.45 1.38 -0.87
C ILE A 38 -8.61 2.00 -1.67
N LYS A 39 -8.33 2.68 -2.77
CA LYS A 39 -9.37 3.28 -3.64
C LYS A 39 -10.26 2.20 -4.25
N GLU A 40 -9.67 1.12 -4.75
CA GLU A 40 -10.42 -0.02 -5.29
C GLU A 40 -11.27 -0.71 -4.23
N ALA A 41 -10.72 -0.91 -3.03
CA ALA A 41 -11.48 -1.43 -1.89
C ALA A 41 -12.66 -0.52 -1.53
N GLY A 42 -12.46 0.80 -1.57
CA GLY A 42 -13.54 1.78 -1.40
C GLY A 42 -14.63 1.67 -2.45
N ASN A 43 -14.25 1.43 -3.71
CA ASN A 43 -15.21 1.19 -4.79
C ASN A 43 -16.01 -0.09 -4.57
N ARG A 44 -15.35 -1.20 -4.18
CA ARG A 44 -16.01 -2.47 -3.83
C ARG A 44 -16.96 -2.32 -2.65
N ALA A 45 -16.57 -1.61 -1.60
CA ALA A 45 -17.43 -1.33 -0.45
C ALA A 45 -18.68 -0.54 -0.87
N LYS A 46 -18.50 0.55 -1.63
CA LYS A 46 -19.59 1.40 -2.12
C LYS A 46 -20.54 0.64 -3.06
N ALA A 47 -20.01 -0.16 -3.98
CA ALA A 47 -20.80 -0.97 -4.90
C ALA A 47 -21.71 -1.97 -4.17
N ASN A 48 -21.30 -2.41 -2.98
CA ASN A 48 -22.09 -3.27 -2.10
C ASN A 48 -22.94 -2.50 -1.07
N GLY A 49 -23.14 -1.19 -1.25
CA GLY A 49 -23.95 -0.35 -0.35
C GLY A 49 -23.33 -0.10 1.03
N ARG A 50 -22.04 -0.38 1.21
CA ARG A 50 -21.33 -0.25 2.49
C ARG A 50 -20.48 1.02 2.54
N LYS A 51 -20.37 1.61 3.73
CA LYS A 51 -19.45 2.73 4.03
C LYS A 51 -18.19 2.30 4.77
N THR A 52 -18.13 1.04 5.19
CA THR A 52 -17.02 0.46 5.96
C THR A 52 -16.22 -0.49 5.09
N LEU A 53 -14.91 -0.21 4.93
CA LEU A 53 -13.95 -1.13 4.34
C LEU A 53 -13.81 -2.37 5.22
N ARG A 54 -13.80 -3.54 4.61
CA ARG A 54 -13.57 -4.82 5.27
C ARG A 54 -12.40 -5.54 4.60
N GLY A 55 -11.85 -6.55 5.27
CA GLY A 55 -10.69 -7.29 4.75
C GLY A 55 -10.92 -7.91 3.37
N TYR A 56 -12.14 -8.36 3.08
CA TYR A 56 -12.51 -8.90 1.77
C TYR A 56 -12.69 -7.84 0.68
N ASP A 57 -12.60 -6.55 1.03
CA ASP A 57 -12.57 -5.47 0.04
C ASP A 57 -11.16 -5.23 -0.49
N LEU A 58 -10.09 -5.80 0.08
CA LEU A 58 -8.73 -5.64 -0.44
C LEU A 58 -8.47 -6.53 -1.65
#